data_AF-A0A7D9E1K7-F1
#
_entry.id   AF-A0A7D9E1K7-F1
#
_cell.length_a   1.000
_cell.length_b   1.000
_cell.length_c   1.000
_cell.angle_alpha   90.00
_cell.angle_beta   90.00
_cell.angle_gamma   90.00
#
_symmetry.space_group_name_H-M   'P 1'
#
loop_
_entity.id
_entity.type
_entity.pdbx_description
1 polymer ?
#
loop_
_entity_poly.entity_id
_entity_poly.type
_entity_poly.pdbx_seq_one_letter_code
_entity_poly.pdbx_strand_id
1 'polypeptide(L)'
;MPAYHSSLTAPRSLGNMALLPLNTKFKGMAPPGDGSTDIIEEAIYYFKANIFFKNYEIKGDADRVLIYLTLYITECLKKLQRVH
;
A
#
# COMPACT_ATOMS: atom_id res chain seq x y z
N MET A 1 -9.13 -13.07 13.71
CA MET A 1 -7.79 -12.91 13.12
C MET A 1 -7.53 -11.41 12.98
N PRO A 2 -6.34 -10.89 13.32
CA PRO A 2 -6.02 -9.47 13.17
C PRO A 2 -5.80 -9.11 11.68
N ALA A 3 -5.86 -7.82 11.36
CA ALA A 3 -5.52 -7.31 10.02
C ALA A 3 -4.02 -7.50 9.72
N TYR A 4 -3.67 -7.59 8.43
CA TYR A 4 -2.29 -7.70 7.99
C TYR A 4 -1.64 -6.32 7.90
N HIS A 5 -0.47 -6.19 8.54
CA HIS A 5 0.32 -4.96 8.58
C HIS A 5 1.47 -5.00 7.60
N SER A 6 1.97 -3.82 7.21
CA SER A 6 3.14 -3.75 6.36
C SER A 6 4.38 -4.22 7.13
N SER A 7 5.17 -5.08 6.48
CA SER A 7 6.46 -5.56 6.97
C SER A 7 7.62 -4.65 6.57
N LEU A 8 7.37 -3.71 5.66
CA LEU A 8 8.38 -2.83 5.08
C LEU A 8 8.64 -1.63 5.99
N THR A 9 9.93 -1.30 6.15
CA THR A 9 10.35 -0.12 6.93
C THR A 9 11.10 0.84 6.03
N ALA A 10 10.75 2.12 6.09
CA ALA A 10 11.46 3.18 5.37
C ALA A 10 12.23 4.08 6.34
N PRO A 11 13.47 4.50 6.00
CA PRO A 11 14.25 5.41 6.84
C PRO A 11 13.75 6.86 6.79
N ARG A 12 12.87 7.18 5.84
CA ARG A 12 12.29 8.51 5.66
C ARG A 12 10.77 8.41 5.65
N SER A 13 10.12 9.32 6.35
CA SER A 13 8.69 9.56 6.25
C SER A 13 8.45 10.95 5.64
N LEU A 14 7.34 11.09 4.92
CA LEU A 14 6.85 12.35 4.41
C LEU A 14 5.55 12.66 5.14
N GLY A 15 5.62 13.60 6.10
CA GLY A 15 4.56 13.80 7.08
C GLY A 15 4.39 12.53 7.92
N ASN A 16 3.18 11.95 7.88
CA ASN A 16 2.83 10.74 8.63
C ASN A 16 2.83 9.47 7.76
N MET A 17 3.37 9.51 6.55
CA MET A 17 3.40 8.36 5.63
C MET A 17 4.85 7.95 5.35
N ALA A 18 5.12 6.65 5.31
CA ALA A 18 6.46 6.14 5.00
C ALA A 18 6.79 6.38 3.52
N LEU A 19 7.99 6.88 3.23
CA LEU A 19 8.50 7.03 1.87
C LEU A 19 9.24 5.74 1.48
N LEU A 20 8.51 4.76 0.97
CA LEU A 20 9.05 3.47 0.58
C LEU A 20 9.61 3.48 -0.86
N PRO A 21 10.69 2.74 -1.13
CA PRO A 21 11.15 2.49 -2.50
C PRO A 21 10.08 1.78 -3.33
N LEU A 22 9.97 2.12 -4.61
CA LEU A 22 9.00 1.54 -5.53
C LEU A 22 9.68 1.02 -6.81
N ASN A 23 9.24 -0.15 -7.28
CA ASN A 23 9.69 -0.69 -8.56
C ASN A 23 8.81 -0.18 -9.69
N THR A 24 9.01 1.08 -10.09
CA THR A 24 8.18 1.72 -11.12
C THR A 24 9.01 2.28 -12.28
N LYS A 25 8.43 2.20 -13.47
CA LYS A 25 8.95 2.87 -14.68
C LYS A 25 8.44 4.31 -14.81
N PHE A 26 7.46 4.68 -13.99
CA PHE A 26 6.88 6.03 -14.01
C PHE A 26 7.74 6.99 -13.21
N LYS A 27 7.87 8.22 -13.72
CA LYS A 27 8.59 9.29 -13.02
C LYS A 27 7.85 9.65 -11.73
N GLY A 28 8.55 9.66 -10.60
CA GLY A 28 8.00 9.99 -9.29
C GLY A 28 9.07 10.43 -8.30
N MET A 29 8.64 10.87 -7.12
CA MET A 29 9.52 11.28 -6.02
C MET A 29 9.92 10.10 -5.10
N ALA A 30 9.39 8.91 -5.37
CA ALA A 30 9.72 7.70 -4.61
C ALA A 30 11.16 7.27 -4.91
N PRO A 31 11.91 6.78 -3.91
CA PRO A 31 13.21 6.16 -4.14
C PRO A 31 13.11 4.99 -5.13
N PRO A 32 14.12 4.77 -5.98
CA PRO A 32 14.13 3.62 -6.87
C PRO A 32 14.21 2.34 -6.03
N GLY A 33 13.31 1.39 -6.29
CA GLY A 33 13.41 0.04 -5.74
C GLY A 33 14.54 -0.77 -6.40
N ASP A 34 14.93 -1.84 -5.74
CA ASP A 34 15.99 -2.77 -6.15
C ASP A 34 15.44 -4.03 -6.87
N GLY A 35 14.14 -4.05 -7.19
CA GLY A 35 13.46 -5.20 -7.75
C GLY A 35 12.96 -6.21 -6.70
N SER A 36 13.17 -5.96 -5.40
CA SER A 36 12.54 -6.73 -4.32
C SER A 36 11.09 -6.32 -4.11
N THR A 37 10.34 -7.09 -3.29
CA THR A 37 8.92 -6.82 -3.05
C THR A 37 8.68 -5.42 -2.50
N ASP A 38 7.86 -4.65 -3.21
CA ASP A 38 7.51 -3.29 -2.83
C ASP A 38 6.15 -3.21 -2.10
N ILE A 39 5.83 -2.01 -1.61
CA ILE A 39 4.58 -1.77 -0.86
C ILE A 39 3.32 -1.96 -1.72
N ILE A 40 3.43 -1.86 -3.05
CA ILE A 40 2.30 -2.05 -3.97
C ILE A 40 1.99 -3.54 -4.08
N GLU A 41 3.03 -4.37 -4.24
CA GLU A 41 2.90 -5.83 -4.24
C GLU A 41 2.33 -6.32 -2.90
N GLU A 42 2.84 -5.81 -1.77
CA GLU A 42 2.34 -6.13 -0.44
C GLU A 42 0.87 -5.72 -0.28
N ALA A 43 0.49 -4.53 -0.77
CA ALA A 43 -0.90 -4.05 -0.74
C ALA A 43 -1.85 -4.96 -1.54
N ILE A 44 -1.47 -5.36 -2.75
CA ILE A 44 -2.27 -6.25 -3.59
C ILE A 44 -2.37 -7.65 -2.96
N TYR A 45 -1.28 -8.15 -2.39
CA TYR A 45 -1.24 -9.44 -1.72
C TYR A 45 -2.19 -9.48 -0.51
N TYR A 46 -2.16 -8.44 0.33
CA TYR A 46 -3.03 -8.36 1.51
C TYR A 46 -4.45 -7.86 1.22
N PHE A 47 -4.71 -7.26 0.05
CA PHE A 47 -5.99 -6.62 -0.28
C PHE A 47 -7.21 -7.52 0.02
N LYS A 48 -7.19 -8.77 -0.46
CA LYS A 48 -8.31 -9.70 -0.31
C LYS A 48 -8.64 -10.00 1.14
N ALA A 49 -7.65 -10.01 2.02
CA ALA A 49 -7.88 -10.22 3.45
C ALA A 49 -8.25 -8.90 4.15
N ASN A 50 -7.49 -7.84 3.89
CA ASN A 50 -7.61 -6.56 4.59
C ASN A 50 -8.92 -5.82 4.32
N ILE A 51 -9.53 -6.01 3.14
CA ILE A 51 -10.77 -5.31 2.77
C ILE A 51 -11.99 -5.69 3.64
N PHE A 52 -11.97 -6.86 4.29
CA PHE A 52 -13.08 -7.30 5.16
C PHE A 52 -13.01 -6.73 6.57
N PHE A 53 -11.88 -6.15 6.97
CA PHE A 53 -11.70 -5.61 8.31
C PHE A 53 -12.26 -4.20 8.42
N LYS A 54 -13.18 -3.99 9.38
CA LYS A 54 -13.75 -2.66 9.68
C LYS A 54 -12.80 -1.77 10.48
N ASN A 55 -11.96 -2.39 11.31
CA ASN A 55 -11.01 -1.70 12.18
C ASN A 55 -9.60 -2.09 11.78
N TYR A 56 -8.72 -1.09 11.68
CA TYR A 56 -7.30 -1.29 11.40
C TYR A 56 -6.50 -0.45 12.39
N GLU A 57 -5.68 -1.10 13.21
CA GLU A 57 -4.79 -0.42 14.15
C GLU A 57 -3.55 0.08 13.40
N ILE A 58 -3.18 1.35 13.55
CA ILE A 58 -2.01 1.89 12.85
C ILE A 58 -0.78 1.67 13.74
N LYS A 59 0.12 0.75 13.34
CA LYS A 59 1.35 0.45 14.09
C LYS A 59 2.57 1.24 13.60
N GLY A 60 2.54 1.71 12.36
CA GLY A 60 3.62 2.49 11.79
C GLY A 60 3.22 3.33 10.59
N ASP A 61 4.16 4.12 10.09
CA ASP A 61 3.94 5.00 8.94
C ASP A 61 3.72 4.23 7.64
N ALA A 62 4.26 3.01 7.54
CA ALA A 62 4.05 2.11 6.39
C ALA A 62 2.60 1.59 6.32
N ASP A 63 1.96 1.34 7.47
CA ASP A 63 0.55 0.94 7.53
C ASP A 63 -0.37 1.99 6.92
N ARG A 64 -0.07 3.28 7.08
CA ARG A 64 -0.87 4.35 6.48
C ARG A 64 -0.78 4.33 4.96
N VAL A 65 0.39 3.99 4.41
CA VAL A 65 0.57 3.79 2.97
C VAL A 65 -0.22 2.57 2.50
N LEU A 66 -0.19 1.47 3.27
CA LEU A 66 -0.94 0.25 2.97
C LEU A 66 -2.46 0.48 2.96
N ILE A 67 -2.98 1.24 3.94
CA ILE A 67 -4.39 1.65 3.99
C ILE A 67 -4.74 2.49 2.77
N TYR A 68 -3.92 3.49 2.43
CA TYR A 68 -4.16 4.34 1.27
C TYR A 68 -4.24 3.53 -0.03
N LEU A 69 -3.29 2.60 -0.23
CA LEU A 69 -3.29 1.72 -1.40
C LEU A 69 -4.52 0.80 -1.43
N THR A 70 -4.95 0.26 -0.29
CA THR A 70 -6.16 -0.57 -0.19
C THR A 70 -7.42 0.20 -0.63
N LEU A 71 -7.56 1.46 -0.20
CA LEU A 71 -8.64 2.34 -0.65
C LEU A 71 -8.53 2.65 -2.16
N TYR A 72 -7.32 2.90 -2.65
CA TYR A 72 -7.08 3.19 -4.06
C TYR A 72 -7.42 1.99 -4.96
N ILE A 73 -7.04 0.77 -4.57
CA ILE A 73 -7.40 -0.46 -5.28
C ILE A 73 -8.93 -0.60 -5.36
N THR A 74 -9.64 -0.27 -4.29
CA THR A 74 -11.12 -0.30 -4.27
C THR A 74 -11.72 0.68 -5.29
N GLU A 75 -11.19 1.90 -5.40
CA GLU A 75 -11.60 2.86 -6.42
C GLU A 75 -11.27 2.41 -7.85
N CYS A 76 -10.11 1.77 -8.05
CA CYS A 76 -9.76 1.18 -9.34
C CYS A 76 -10.75 0.08 -9.74
N LEU A 77 -11.12 -0.81 -8.82
CA LEU A 77 -12.10 -1.87 -9.08
C LEU A 77 -13.50 -1.33 -9.40
N LYS A 78 -13.94 -0.27 -8.71
CA LYS A 78 -15.21 0.42 -9.02
C LYS A 78 -15.22 1.00 -10.44
N LYS A 79 -14.09 1.57 -10.88
CA LYS A 79 -13.95 2.09 -12.25
C LYS A 79 -13.92 0.96 -13.28
N LEU A 80 -13.17 -0.11 -13.00
CA LEU A 80 -13.08 -1.30 -13.87
C LEU A 80 -14.45 -1.95 -14.08
N GLN A 81 -15.29 -2.01 -13.04
CA GLN A 81 -16.65 -2.55 -13.14
C GLN A 81 -17.51 -1.80 -14.16
N ARG A 82 -17.28 -0.50 -14.39
CA ARG A 82 -18.05 0.34 -15.32
C ARG A 82 -17.57 0.26 -16.78
N VAL A 83 -16.48 -0.47 -17.04
CA VAL A 83 -15.92 -0.66 -18.38
C VAL A 83 -16.54 -1.90 -19.06
N HIS A 84 -17.52 -2.54 -18.42
CA HIS A 84 -18.42 -3.52 -19.03
C HIS A 84 -19.82 -2.94 -19.19
#